data_AF-A0A9D7TS86-F1
#
_entry.id   AF-A0A9D7TS86-F1
#
_cell.length_a   1.000
_cell.length_b   1.000
_cell.length_c   1.000
_cell.angle_alpha   90.00
_cell.angle_beta   90.00
_cell.angle_gamma   90.00
#
_symmetry.space_group_name_H-M   'P 1'
#
loop_
_entity.id
_entity.type
_entity.pdbx_description
1 polymer ?
#
loop_
_entity_poly.entity_id
_entity_poly.type
_entity_poly.pdbx_seq_one_letter_code
_entity_poly.pdbx_strand_id
1 'polypeptide(L)'
;MAKKIGEATPEKIAEWKEEVKKFGADAKVLEYEVEDKVCYVRTVDRNTYSAAAAKVSTSPAKFTEEIIKNCWLGGCDEIRTNDQYYFGLSDFLEEMIAKKKGSIKVL
;
A
#
# COMPACT_ATOMS: atom_id res chain seq x y z
N MET A 1 24.77 -6.49 8.44
CA MET A 1 23.60 -6.02 7.68
C MET A 1 23.10 -4.77 8.38
N ALA A 2 23.02 -3.63 7.68
CA ALA A 2 22.56 -2.39 8.30
C ALA A 2 21.05 -2.46 8.53
N LYS A 3 20.60 -2.06 9.73
CA LYS A 3 19.19 -1.95 10.07
C LYS A 3 18.58 -0.78 9.27
N LYS A 4 17.50 -1.03 8.54
CA LYS A 4 16.80 0.02 7.78
C LYS A 4 15.95 0.89 8.70
N ILE A 5 15.82 2.17 8.35
CA ILE A 5 14.92 3.10 9.02
C ILE A 5 13.49 2.64 8.75
N GLY A 6 12.73 2.35 9.81
CA GLY A 6 11.36 1.86 9.72
C GLY A 6 11.20 0.34 9.71
N GLU A 7 12.29 -0.43 9.82
CA GLU A 7 12.21 -1.90 9.84
C GLU A 7 11.38 -2.40 11.03
N ALA A 8 10.32 -3.15 10.72
CA ALA A 8 9.41 -3.71 11.70
C ALA A 8 9.91 -5.06 12.22
N THR A 9 9.56 -5.40 13.47
CA THR A 9 9.90 -6.72 14.01
C THR A 9 9.08 -7.81 13.33
N PRO A 10 9.60 -9.07 13.27
CA PRO A 10 8.83 -10.19 12.75
C PRO A 10 7.48 -10.38 13.44
N GLU A 11 7.43 -10.10 14.75
CA GLU A 11 6.21 -10.15 15.55
C GLU A 11 5.18 -9.12 15.09
N LYS A 12 5.62 -7.88 14.83
CA LYS A 12 4.73 -6.81 14.33
C LYS A 12 4.21 -7.12 12.92
N ILE A 13 5.07 -7.68 12.06
CA ILE A 13 4.68 -8.12 10.73
C ILE A 13 3.66 -9.26 10.81
N ALA A 14 3.81 -10.20 11.75
CA ALA A 14 2.86 -11.27 11.97
C ALA A 14 1.50 -10.74 12.45
N GLU A 15 1.49 -9.78 13.38
CA GLU A 15 0.28 -9.08 13.83
C GLU A 15 -0.44 -8.42 12.65
N TRP A 16 0.29 -7.64 11.83
CA TRP A 16 -0.30 -7.00 10.66
C TRP A 16 -0.86 -8.01 9.65
N LYS A 17 -0.19 -9.14 9.43
CA LYS A 17 -0.70 -10.21 8.55
C LYS A 17 -2.02 -10.79 9.03
N GLU A 18 -2.24 -10.88 10.34
CA GLU A 18 -3.53 -11.30 10.90
C GLU A 18 -4.56 -10.17 10.79
N GLU A 19 -4.18 -8.94 11.14
CA GLU A 19 -5.08 -7.78 11.08
C GLU A 19 -5.61 -7.50 9.67
N VAL A 20 -4.78 -7.65 8.64
CA VAL A 20 -5.19 -7.30 7.27
C VAL A 20 -6.23 -8.26 6.71
N LYS A 21 -6.40 -9.46 7.30
CA LYS A 21 -7.43 -10.43 6.88
C LYS A 21 -8.84 -9.87 6.95
N LYS A 22 -9.10 -8.88 7.82
CA LYS A 22 -10.40 -8.17 7.89
C LYS A 22 -10.76 -7.42 6.60
N PHE A 23 -9.77 -7.13 5.74
CA PHE A 23 -9.97 -6.50 4.44
C PHE A 23 -10.15 -7.51 3.28
N GLY A 24 -10.05 -8.81 3.56
CA GLY A 24 -10.28 -9.88 2.59
C GLY A 24 -9.36 -11.09 2.80
N ALA A 25 -9.80 -12.25 2.31
CA ALA A 25 -9.04 -13.51 2.41
C ALA A 25 -7.71 -13.47 1.64
N ASP A 26 -7.65 -12.69 0.55
CA ASP A 26 -6.43 -12.50 -0.25
C ASP A 26 -5.57 -11.31 0.24
N ALA A 27 -5.93 -10.64 1.35
CA ALA A 27 -5.21 -9.46 1.82
C ALA A 27 -3.79 -9.82 2.28
N LYS A 28 -2.80 -9.04 1.84
CA LYS A 28 -1.38 -9.26 2.15
C LYS A 28 -0.73 -8.00 2.68
N VAL A 29 0.30 -8.19 3.48
CA VAL A 29 1.28 -7.14 3.84
C VAL A 29 2.36 -7.14 2.77
N LEU A 30 2.61 -5.97 2.21
CA LEU A 30 3.67 -5.67 1.25
C LEU A 30 4.73 -4.85 1.97
N GLU A 31 5.99 -5.12 1.64
CA GLU A 31 7.14 -4.32 2.07
C GLU A 31 7.61 -3.50 0.87
N TYR A 32 7.85 -2.21 1.08
CA TYR A 32 8.48 -1.32 0.12
C TYR A 32 9.77 -0.77 0.71
N GLU A 33 10.85 -0.86 -0.06
CA GLU A 33 12.19 -0.45 0.33
C GLU A 33 12.73 0.56 -0.66
N VAL A 34 13.34 1.62 -0.13
CA VAL A 34 14.03 2.64 -0.91
C VAL A 34 15.22 3.14 -0.11
N GLU A 35 16.42 3.04 -0.68
CA GLU A 35 17.68 3.39 -0.02
C GLU A 35 17.87 2.67 1.33
N ASP A 36 17.92 3.41 2.43
CA ASP A 36 18.06 2.93 3.79
C ASP A 36 16.71 2.86 4.54
N LYS A 37 15.58 3.06 3.85
CA LYS A 37 14.23 3.18 4.42
C LYS A 37 13.32 2.04 3.98
N VAL A 38 12.37 1.70 4.85
CA VAL A 38 11.36 0.68 4.56
C VAL A 38 9.99 1.09 5.11
N CYS A 39 8.92 0.75 4.39
CA CYS A 39 7.55 0.81 4.89
C CYS A 39 6.73 -0.43 4.56
N TYR A 40 5.65 -0.59 5.30
CA TYR A 40 4.73 -1.70 5.21
C TYR A 40 3.33 -1.18 4.88
N VAL A 41 2.76 -1.70 3.81
CA VAL A 41 1.40 -1.39 3.37
C VAL A 41 0.63 -2.68 3.15
N ARG A 42 -0.69 -2.66 3.30
CA ARG A 42 -1.53 -3.77 2.85
C ARG A 42 -1.94 -3.62 1.39
N THR A 43 -2.41 -4.72 0.80
CA THR A 43 -3.09 -4.68 -0.50
C THR A 43 -4.40 -3.89 -0.44
N VAL A 44 -4.74 -3.25 -1.55
CA VAL A 44 -5.99 -2.47 -1.71
C VAL A 44 -7.18 -3.40 -1.87
N ASP A 45 -8.22 -3.19 -1.07
CA ASP A 45 -9.52 -3.85 -1.22
C ASP A 45 -10.53 -2.92 -1.91
N ARG A 46 -11.67 -3.48 -2.35
CA ARG A 46 -12.68 -2.74 -3.11
C ARG A 46 -13.31 -1.57 -2.34
N ASN A 47 -13.41 -1.64 -1.01
CA ASN A 47 -13.97 -0.54 -0.20
C ASN A 47 -12.99 0.62 -0.16
N THR A 48 -11.71 0.33 0.06
CA THR A 48 -10.64 1.35 0.02
C THR A 48 -10.54 2.00 -1.35
N TYR A 49 -10.57 1.20 -2.42
CA TYR A 49 -10.59 1.72 -3.79
C TYR A 49 -11.79 2.65 -4.02
N SER A 50 -12.99 2.24 -3.58
CA SER A 50 -14.21 3.04 -3.74
C SER A 50 -14.13 4.36 -2.95
N ALA A 51 -13.60 4.32 -1.73
CA ALA A 51 -13.38 5.52 -0.92
C ALA A 51 -12.41 6.50 -1.58
N ALA A 52 -11.30 5.99 -2.13
CA ALA A 52 -10.33 6.82 -2.87
C ALA A 52 -10.92 7.38 -4.16
N ALA A 53 -11.67 6.56 -4.93
CA ALA A 53 -12.32 6.99 -6.17
C ALA A 53 -13.30 8.15 -5.94
N ALA A 54 -14.03 8.15 -4.81
CA ALA A 54 -14.94 9.23 -4.44
C ALA A 54 -14.24 10.58 -4.20
N LYS A 55 -12.91 10.59 -3.96
CA LYS A 55 -12.13 11.82 -3.76
C LYS A 55 -11.46 12.37 -5.03
N VAL A 56 -11.43 11.60 -6.12
CA VAL A 56 -10.82 11.99 -7.41
C VAL A 56 -11.42 13.28 -7.96
N SER A 57 -12.73 13.47 -7.80
CA SER A 57 -13.45 14.66 -8.28
C SER A 57 -12.94 15.97 -7.67
N THR A 58 -12.29 15.90 -6.49
CA THR A 58 -11.68 17.06 -5.84
C THR A 58 -10.28 17.34 -6.36
N SER A 59 -9.47 16.28 -6.55
CA SER A 59 -8.16 16.35 -7.18
C SER A 59 -7.70 14.93 -7.51
N PRO A 60 -7.12 14.69 -8.70
CA PRO A 60 -6.57 13.38 -9.07
C PRO A 60 -5.55 12.85 -8.05
N ALA A 61 -4.76 13.75 -7.43
CA ALA A 61 -3.75 13.37 -6.44
C ALA A 61 -4.35 12.76 -5.16
N LYS A 62 -5.62 13.07 -4.84
CA LYS A 62 -6.28 12.54 -3.63
C LYS A 62 -6.59 11.06 -3.72
N PHE A 63 -6.64 10.49 -4.92
CA PHE A 63 -6.81 9.05 -5.07
C PHE A 63 -5.64 8.31 -4.42
N THR A 64 -4.42 8.64 -4.85
CA THR A 64 -3.18 8.06 -4.33
C THR A 64 -3.03 8.31 -2.84
N GLU A 65 -3.31 9.54 -2.40
CA GLU A 65 -3.24 9.92 -0.98
C GLU A 65 -4.15 9.02 -0.12
N GLU A 66 -5.40 8.83 -0.53
CA GLU A 66 -6.34 7.99 0.22
C GLU A 66 -5.96 6.52 0.16
N ILE A 67 -5.44 6.01 -0.96
CA ILE A 67 -4.94 4.63 -1.02
C ILE A 67 -3.80 4.43 -0.02
N ILE A 68 -2.75 5.26 -0.09
CA ILE A 68 -1.57 5.15 0.77
C ILE A 68 -1.99 5.26 2.24
N LYS A 69 -2.82 6.25 2.58
CA LYS A 69 -3.31 6.47 3.95
C LYS A 69 -4.11 5.30 4.51
N ASN A 70 -5.02 4.71 3.73
CA ASN A 70 -5.86 3.60 4.19
C ASN A 70 -5.13 2.25 4.20
N CYS A 71 -4.04 2.13 3.43
CA CYS A 71 -3.26 0.89 3.32
C CYS A 71 -2.01 0.90 4.19
N TRP A 72 -1.60 2.04 4.75
CA TRP A 72 -0.41 2.16 5.60
C TRP A 72 -0.52 1.35 6.89
N LEU A 73 0.50 0.56 7.20
CA LEU A 73 0.59 -0.24 8.42
C LEU A 73 1.68 0.31 9.36
N GLY A 74 2.80 0.76 8.80
CA GLY A 74 3.92 1.33 9.55
C GLY A 74 5.20 1.44 8.73
N GLY A 75 6.27 1.88 9.37
CA GLY A 75 7.61 2.02 8.79
C GLY A 75 8.12 3.45 8.83
N CYS A 76 9.00 3.82 7.89
CA CYS A 76 9.55 5.16 7.81
C CYS A 76 8.50 6.16 7.29
N ASP A 77 8.05 7.07 8.16
CA ASP A 77 7.06 8.10 7.81
C ASP A 77 7.54 9.07 6.71
N GLU A 78 8.85 9.22 6.50
CA GLU A 78 9.39 10.03 5.40
C GLU A 78 8.89 9.53 4.04
N ILE A 79 8.63 8.23 3.89
CA ILE A 79 8.16 7.65 2.63
C ILE A 79 6.80 8.23 2.19
N ARG A 80 5.93 8.59 3.15
CA ARG A 80 4.60 9.16 2.83
C ARG A 80 4.51 10.68 3.04
N THR A 81 5.59 11.33 3.48
CA THR A 81 5.60 12.76 3.85
C THR A 81 6.61 13.59 3.07
N ASN A 82 7.65 12.98 2.52
CA ASN A 82 8.59 13.62 1.60
C ASN A 82 8.16 13.33 0.15
N ASP A 83 8.08 14.38 -0.67
CA ASP A 83 7.58 14.28 -2.04
C ASP A 83 8.33 13.24 -2.90
N GLN A 84 9.67 13.19 -2.80
CA GLN A 84 10.47 12.27 -3.62
C GLN A 84 10.16 10.81 -3.30
N TYR A 85 10.06 10.46 -2.03
CA TYR A 85 9.71 9.11 -1.62
C TYR A 85 8.23 8.80 -1.83
N TYR A 86 7.35 9.78 -1.64
CA TYR A 86 5.91 9.63 -1.86
C TYR A 86 5.59 9.29 -3.31
N PHE A 87 6.20 10.02 -4.26
CA PHE A 87 6.03 9.71 -5.69
C PHE A 87 6.66 8.36 -6.04
N GLY A 88 7.81 8.01 -5.44
CA GLY A 88 8.42 6.69 -5.61
C GLY A 88 7.54 5.53 -5.13
N LEU A 89 6.83 5.68 -4.01
CA LEU A 89 5.84 4.69 -3.55
C LEU A 89 4.59 4.68 -4.45
N SER A 90 4.17 5.86 -4.92
CA SER A 90 2.99 6.03 -5.78
C SER A 90 3.08 5.27 -7.10
N ASP A 91 4.29 5.08 -7.63
CA ASP A 91 4.52 4.29 -8.84
C ASP A 91 4.11 2.81 -8.69
N PHE A 92 4.06 2.30 -7.44
CA PHE A 92 3.70 0.91 -7.13
C PHE A 92 2.23 0.70 -6.76
N LEU A 93 1.36 1.67 -7.04
CA LEU A 93 -0.07 1.57 -6.74
C LEU A 93 -0.75 0.36 -7.44
N GLU A 94 -0.33 0.00 -8.65
CA GLU A 94 -0.90 -1.14 -9.36
C GLU A 94 -0.57 -2.46 -8.65
N GLU A 95 0.65 -2.61 -8.16
CA GLU A 95 1.14 -3.73 -7.37
C GLU A 95 0.39 -3.82 -6.04
N MET A 96 0.09 -2.68 -5.41
CA MET A 96 -0.74 -2.64 -4.20
C MET A 96 -2.17 -3.14 -4.45
N ILE A 97 -2.73 -2.91 -5.65
CA ILE A 97 -4.06 -3.43 -6.04
C ILE A 97 -3.99 -4.96 -6.33
N ALA A 98 -2.80 -5.50 -6.62
CA ALA A 98 -2.55 -6.93 -6.79
C ALA A 98 -3.53 -7.62 -7.77
N LYS A 99 -3.79 -6.97 -8.92
CA LYS A 99 -4.78 -7.42 -9.91
C LYS A 99 -4.46 -8.84 -10.42
N LYS A 100 -5.44 -9.74 -10.41
CA LYS A 100 -5.37 -11.04 -11.11
C LYS A 100 -5.75 -10.83 -12.59
N LYS A 101 -4.91 -11.27 -13.53
CA LYS A 101 -5.18 -11.16 -14.98
C LYS A 101 -6.20 -12.21 -15.42
N GLY A 102 -7.18 -11.79 -16.21
CA GLY A 102 -8.16 -12.66 -16.87
C GLY A 102 -8.15 -12.47 -18.38
N SER A 103 -8.92 -13.29 -19.10
CA SER A 103 -9.08 -13.20 -20.56
C SER A 103 -10.56 -13.19 -20.94
N ILE A 104 -10.96 -12.32 -21.87
CA ILE A 104 -12.31 -12.26 -22.44
C ILE A 104 -12.27 -12.89 -23.84
N LYS A 105 -13.26 -13.72 -24.18
CA LYS A 105 -13.43 -14.31 -25.50
C LYS A 105 -14.75 -13.85 -26.09
N VAL A 106 -14.73 -13.42 -27.35
CA VAL A 106 -15.95 -13.26 -28.16
C VAL A 106 -16.38 -14.67 -28.57
N LEU A 107 -17.65 -15.00 -28.37
CA LEU A 107 -18.25 -16.29 -28.74
C LEU A 107 -18.83 -16.24 -30.15
#